data_AF-A0A1G4Q6J5-F1
#
_entry.id   AF-A0A1G4Q6J5-F1
#
_cell.length_a   1.000
_cell.length_b   1.000
_cell.length_c   1.000
_cell.angle_alpha   90.00
_cell.angle_beta   90.00
_cell.angle_gamma   90.00
#
_symmetry.space_group_name_H-M   'P 1'
#
loop_
_entity.id
_entity.type
_entity.pdbx_description
1 polymer ?
#
loop_
_entity_poly.entity_id
_entity_poly.type
_entity_poly.pdbx_seq_one_letter_code
_entity_poly.pdbx_strand_id
1 'polypeptide(L)'
;MRKIFALIVSSLLALCLLAGCTAKTAETSANADVSEIKTLKDAYDYEMISYGYRNNYFTYAFVKDGVDYRAVAEITDEMTDKLLEIDFGEDHDAGVKEIVADLPVIFVENMDESQLTDEQMASYVGKSGKDLADAGWRVYSYSEGDMIFDMSYGVHVYKVEFDGVFPAGDEFIDEEDIADFTVKSVTYLGIGEVNYGDDVI
;
A
#
# COMPACT_ATOMS: atom_id res chain seq x y z
N MET A 1 -24.06 56.17 38.56
CA MET A 1 -23.13 56.89 37.68
C MET A 1 -22.50 55.91 36.69
N ARG A 2 -22.67 56.19 35.39
CA ARG A 2 -21.83 55.85 34.20
C ARG A 2 -21.32 54.39 34.07
N LYS A 3 -21.87 53.60 33.12
CA LYS A 3 -21.59 53.49 31.66
C LYS A 3 -20.54 52.40 31.33
N ILE A 4 -21.04 51.32 30.71
CA ILE A 4 -20.56 50.64 29.47
C ILE A 4 -19.05 50.42 29.31
N PHE A 5 -18.63 49.14 29.17
CA PHE A 5 -17.78 48.70 28.04
C PHE A 5 -18.02 47.21 27.75
N ALA A 6 -18.53 46.94 26.55
CA ALA A 6 -18.67 45.64 25.93
C ALA A 6 -17.49 45.38 24.99
N LEU A 7 -17.32 44.10 24.63
CA LEU A 7 -16.59 43.57 23.48
C LEU A 7 -15.08 43.84 23.43
N ILE A 8 -14.28 42.77 23.42
CA ILE A 8 -13.16 42.57 22.49
C ILE A 8 -12.69 41.10 22.61
N VAL A 9 -12.93 40.38 21.51
CA VAL A 9 -12.00 39.37 20.93
C VAL A 9 -12.09 37.94 21.49
N SER A 10 -13.14 37.26 21.06
CA SER A 10 -13.11 35.87 20.60
C SER A 10 -12.18 35.74 19.38
N SER A 11 -10.87 35.58 19.58
CA SER A 11 -9.93 35.26 18.48
C SER A 11 -8.63 34.61 18.99
N LEU A 12 -8.72 33.56 19.80
CA LEU A 12 -7.55 32.74 20.16
C LEU A 12 -7.91 31.25 20.15
N LEU A 13 -8.48 30.80 19.03
CA LEU A 13 -8.71 29.39 18.75
C LEU A 13 -8.51 29.18 17.25
N ALA A 14 -7.25 29.03 16.83
CA ALA A 14 -6.81 28.39 15.58
C ALA A 14 -5.35 28.79 15.31
N LEU A 15 -4.37 28.04 15.83
CA LEU A 15 -2.98 28.04 15.32
C LEU A 15 -2.14 27.00 16.08
N CYS A 16 -2.51 25.72 16.02
CA CYS A 16 -1.68 24.61 16.52
C CYS A 16 -2.02 23.24 15.87
N LEU A 17 -2.33 23.17 14.57
CA LEU A 17 -2.55 21.88 13.88
C LEU A 17 -1.97 21.81 12.46
N LEU A 18 -0.89 22.54 12.16
CA LEU A 18 -0.14 22.33 10.92
C LEU A 18 1.33 22.06 11.25
N ALA A 19 1.56 21.02 12.04
CA ALA A 19 2.85 20.35 12.09
C ALA A 19 2.87 19.29 10.98
N GLY A 20 3.34 19.70 9.81
CA GLY A 20 4.08 18.87 8.85
C GLY A 20 3.51 17.50 8.49
N CYS A 21 2.40 17.46 7.74
CA CYS A 21 2.31 16.48 6.68
C CYS A 21 2.88 17.16 5.44
N THR A 22 4.16 16.96 5.16
CA THR A 22 4.75 17.36 3.88
C THR A 22 4.12 16.45 2.84
N ALA A 23 3.01 16.88 2.24
CA ALA A 23 2.49 16.24 1.05
C ALA A 23 3.63 16.21 0.05
N LYS A 24 4.16 15.01 -0.23
CA LYS A 24 5.08 14.76 -1.33
C LYS A 24 4.30 15.24 -2.55
N THR A 25 4.61 16.45 -3.00
CA THR A 25 4.03 16.97 -4.24
C THR A 25 4.39 15.93 -5.27
N ALA A 26 3.39 15.31 -5.90
CA ALA A 26 3.59 14.44 -7.03
C ALA A 26 4.18 15.30 -8.16
N GLU A 27 5.47 15.58 -8.07
CA GLU A 27 6.27 15.88 -9.24
C GLU A 27 6.03 14.71 -10.16
N THR A 28 5.59 15.01 -11.38
CA THR A 28 5.43 14.03 -12.44
C THR A 28 6.82 13.44 -12.65
N SER A 29 7.12 12.37 -11.92
CA SER A 29 8.40 11.68 -12.00
C SER A 29 8.49 11.19 -13.43
N ALA A 30 9.45 11.73 -14.17
CA ALA A 30 9.74 11.21 -15.50
C ALA A 30 10.04 9.72 -15.31
N ASN A 31 9.23 8.87 -15.94
CA ASN A 31 9.39 7.41 -15.85
C ASN A 31 10.85 7.09 -16.19
N ALA A 32 11.57 6.54 -15.22
CA ALA A 32 12.98 6.21 -15.39
C ALA A 32 13.13 5.20 -16.53
N ASP A 33 14.24 5.27 -17.27
CA ASP A 33 14.59 4.17 -18.15
C ASP A 33 14.80 2.92 -17.28
N VAL A 34 14.10 1.84 -17.61
CA VAL A 34 14.17 0.53 -16.95
C VAL A 34 14.57 -0.56 -17.93
N SER A 35 14.97 -0.19 -19.16
CA SER A 35 15.36 -1.14 -20.22
C SER A 35 16.66 -1.90 -19.92
N GLU A 36 17.42 -1.44 -18.93
CA GLU A 36 18.58 -2.11 -18.38
C GLU A 36 18.24 -3.30 -17.47
N ILE A 37 17.03 -3.36 -16.91
CA ILE A 37 16.59 -4.42 -15.99
C ILE A 37 16.15 -5.64 -16.79
N LYS A 38 17.06 -6.59 -17.00
CA LYS A 38 16.81 -7.79 -17.83
C LYS A 38 16.69 -9.06 -17.01
N THR A 39 17.28 -9.06 -15.82
CA THR A 39 17.23 -10.13 -14.83
C THR A 39 16.90 -9.55 -13.46
N LEU A 40 16.43 -10.38 -12.52
CA LEU A 40 16.16 -9.90 -11.16
C LEU A 40 17.43 -9.37 -10.48
N LYS A 41 18.59 -9.93 -10.81
CA LYS A 41 19.88 -9.45 -10.32
C LYS A 41 20.16 -8.00 -10.70
N ASP A 42 19.74 -7.55 -11.88
CA ASP A 42 19.93 -6.16 -12.32
C ASP A 42 19.16 -5.19 -11.42
N ALA A 43 18.09 -5.64 -10.74
CA ALA A 43 17.34 -4.84 -9.79
C ALA A 43 17.97 -4.77 -8.39
N TYR A 44 18.97 -5.59 -8.07
CA TYR A 44 19.56 -5.64 -6.72
C TYR A 44 20.49 -4.47 -6.39
N ASP A 45 20.90 -3.70 -7.41
CA ASP A 45 21.70 -2.49 -7.24
C ASP A 45 20.86 -1.31 -6.69
N TYR A 46 19.54 -1.47 -6.63
CA TYR A 46 18.59 -0.48 -6.16
C TYR A 46 18.12 -0.76 -4.73
N GLU A 47 17.57 0.26 -4.07
CA GLU A 47 16.97 0.10 -2.75
C GLU A 47 15.75 -0.84 -2.86
N MET A 48 15.80 -1.95 -2.13
CA MET A 48 14.72 -2.93 -2.09
C MET A 48 13.58 -2.41 -1.21
N ILE A 49 12.36 -2.46 -1.74
CA ILE A 49 11.13 -2.21 -0.98
C ILE A 49 10.68 -3.53 -0.34
N SER A 50 10.45 -4.53 -1.18
CA SER A 50 10.02 -5.87 -0.78
C SER A 50 10.19 -6.85 -1.94
N TYR A 51 9.96 -8.13 -1.67
CA TYR A 51 9.78 -9.14 -2.71
C TYR A 51 8.67 -10.10 -2.28
N GLY A 52 8.16 -10.83 -3.24
CA GLY A 52 7.14 -11.82 -3.01
C GLY A 52 7.08 -12.81 -4.15
N TYR A 53 6.55 -13.98 -3.89
CA TYR A 53 6.24 -14.94 -4.93
C TYR A 53 4.83 -15.48 -4.69
N ARG A 54 4.08 -15.58 -5.79
CA ARG A 54 2.74 -16.14 -5.78
C ARG A 54 2.49 -16.78 -7.14
N ASN A 55 1.83 -17.94 -7.12
CA ASN A 55 1.65 -18.78 -8.31
C ASN A 55 3.02 -19.09 -8.95
N ASN A 56 3.17 -18.79 -10.24
CA ASN A 56 4.38 -19.03 -11.02
C ASN A 56 5.18 -17.75 -11.24
N TYR A 57 5.04 -16.74 -10.36
CA TYR A 57 5.76 -15.48 -10.50
C TYR A 57 6.53 -15.12 -9.24
N PHE A 58 7.74 -14.61 -9.44
CA PHE A 58 8.51 -13.90 -8.44
C PHE A 58 8.50 -12.41 -8.78
N THR A 59 8.38 -11.59 -7.74
CA THR A 59 8.31 -10.13 -7.84
C THR A 59 9.37 -9.51 -6.95
N TYR A 60 10.06 -8.50 -7.48
CA TYR A 60 11.06 -7.73 -6.76
C TYR A 60 10.74 -6.24 -6.89
N ALA A 61 10.40 -5.60 -5.78
CA ALA A 61 10.07 -4.19 -5.74
C ALA A 61 11.28 -3.36 -5.27
N PHE A 62 11.55 -2.27 -5.97
CA PHE A 62 12.74 -1.45 -5.78
C PHE A 62 12.50 0.02 -6.13
N VAL A 63 13.31 0.90 -5.57
CA VAL A 63 13.29 2.34 -5.85
C VAL A 63 14.36 2.70 -6.87
N LYS A 64 13.97 3.31 -7.99
CA LYS A 64 14.90 3.86 -8.98
C LYS A 64 14.57 5.32 -9.28
N ASP A 65 15.56 6.19 -9.10
CA ASP A 65 15.42 7.64 -9.34
C ASP A 65 14.22 8.28 -8.59
N GLY A 66 13.86 7.71 -7.42
CA GLY A 66 12.76 8.16 -6.58
C GLY A 66 11.36 7.66 -6.97
N VAL A 67 11.28 6.73 -7.92
CA VAL A 67 10.06 6.06 -8.40
C VAL A 67 10.08 4.60 -7.97
N ASP A 68 8.92 4.10 -7.53
CA ASP A 68 8.78 2.73 -7.05
C ASP A 68 8.42 1.80 -8.22
N TYR A 69 9.25 0.78 -8.44
CA TYR A 69 9.10 -0.19 -9.53
C TYR A 69 8.96 -1.62 -9.02
N ARG A 70 8.30 -2.47 -9.80
CA ARG A 70 8.26 -3.92 -9.61
C ARG A 70 8.76 -4.64 -10.85
N ALA A 71 9.81 -5.45 -10.70
CA ALA A 71 10.24 -6.40 -11.72
C ALA A 71 9.52 -7.74 -11.49
N VAL A 72 8.99 -8.34 -12.57
CA VAL A 72 8.28 -9.60 -12.53
C VAL A 72 9.00 -10.64 -13.38
N ALA A 73 9.23 -11.82 -12.81
CA ALA A 73 9.82 -12.96 -13.48
C ALA A 73 8.97 -14.23 -13.26
N GLU A 74 8.97 -15.14 -14.23
CA GLU A 74 8.38 -16.46 -14.05
C GLU A 74 9.29 -17.37 -13.21
N ILE A 75 8.71 -18.11 -12.29
CA ILE A 75 9.37 -19.18 -11.53
C ILE A 75 8.72 -20.53 -11.83
N THR A 76 9.53 -21.58 -11.74
CA THR A 76 9.05 -22.96 -11.85
C THR A 76 8.63 -23.49 -10.48
N ASP A 77 7.83 -24.57 -10.47
CA ASP A 77 7.48 -25.28 -9.25
C ASP A 77 8.73 -25.70 -8.44
N GLU A 78 9.80 -26.15 -9.12
CA GLU A 78 11.07 -26.51 -8.46
C GLU A 78 11.71 -25.30 -7.75
N MET A 79 11.60 -24.11 -8.32
CA MET A 79 12.12 -22.89 -7.68
C MET A 79 11.23 -22.48 -6.51
N THR A 80 9.91 -22.61 -6.63
CA THR A 80 8.97 -22.40 -5.52
C THR A 80 9.29 -23.33 -4.35
N ASP A 81 9.53 -24.62 -4.61
CA ASP A 81 9.93 -25.59 -3.59
C ASP A 81 11.23 -25.16 -2.91
N LYS A 82 12.25 -24.76 -3.68
CA LYS A 82 13.52 -24.26 -3.11
C LYS A 82 13.34 -22.99 -2.27
N LEU A 83 12.45 -22.09 -2.68
CA LEU A 83 12.14 -20.87 -1.92
C LEU A 83 11.45 -21.20 -0.59
N LEU A 84 10.56 -22.20 -0.56
CA LEU A 84 9.88 -22.67 0.65
C LEU A 84 10.81 -23.43 1.60
N GLU A 85 11.91 -23.99 1.09
CA GLU A 85 12.94 -24.67 1.89
C GLU A 85 13.91 -23.70 2.59
N ILE A 86 13.90 -22.41 2.26
CA ILE A 86 14.77 -21.43 2.92
C ILE A 86 14.24 -21.14 4.33
N ASP A 87 15.10 -21.37 5.33
CA ASP A 87 14.80 -21.03 6.71
C ASP A 87 14.67 -19.50 6.90
N PHE A 88 13.66 -19.08 7.66
CA PHE A 88 13.54 -17.70 8.12
C PHE A 88 14.69 -17.38 9.09
N GLY A 89 15.66 -16.60 8.64
CA GLY A 89 16.85 -16.26 9.41
C GLY A 89 17.68 -15.17 8.73
N GLU A 90 18.87 -14.88 9.28
CA GLU A 90 19.77 -13.83 8.77
C GLU A 90 20.18 -14.04 7.30
N ASP A 91 20.22 -15.29 6.85
CA ASP A 91 20.61 -15.67 5.49
C ASP A 91 19.42 -15.79 4.52
N HIS A 92 18.18 -15.56 4.98
CA HIS A 92 16.98 -15.78 4.18
C HIS A 92 17.01 -15.00 2.86
N ASP A 93 17.24 -13.68 2.93
CA ASP A 93 17.27 -12.82 1.74
C ASP A 93 18.41 -13.17 0.78
N ALA A 94 19.56 -13.60 1.32
CA ALA A 94 20.69 -14.03 0.51
C ALA A 94 20.36 -15.33 -0.24
N GLY A 95 19.73 -16.29 0.44
CA GLY A 95 19.26 -17.54 -0.16
C GLY A 95 18.20 -17.31 -1.25
N VAL A 96 17.23 -16.44 -1.00
CA VAL A 96 16.20 -16.08 -1.99
C VAL A 96 16.88 -15.48 -3.23
N LYS A 97 17.78 -14.51 -3.03
CA LYS A 97 18.49 -13.85 -4.14
C LYS A 97 19.34 -14.81 -4.96
N GLU A 98 19.97 -15.81 -4.33
CA GLU A 98 20.76 -16.83 -5.02
C GLU A 98 19.90 -17.68 -5.98
N ILE A 99 18.69 -18.06 -5.57
CA ILE A 99 17.78 -18.87 -6.39
C ILE A 99 17.29 -18.08 -7.61
N VAL A 100 16.92 -16.81 -7.42
CA VAL A 100 16.14 -16.06 -8.42
C VAL A 100 16.95 -15.05 -9.24
N ALA A 101 18.20 -14.77 -8.87
CA ALA A 101 19.03 -13.72 -9.49
C ALA A 101 19.02 -13.73 -11.02
N ASP A 102 19.24 -14.89 -11.62
CA ASP A 102 19.43 -15.02 -13.07
C ASP A 102 18.11 -15.18 -13.84
N LEU A 103 16.96 -15.09 -13.16
CA LEU A 103 15.66 -15.16 -13.82
C LEU A 103 15.47 -13.97 -14.77
N PRO A 104 15.06 -14.21 -16.02
CA PRO A 104 14.75 -13.15 -16.95
C PRO A 104 13.50 -12.39 -16.49
N VAL A 105 13.60 -11.07 -16.48
CA VAL A 105 12.48 -10.18 -16.20
C VAL A 105 11.58 -10.13 -17.44
N ILE A 106 10.29 -10.39 -17.22
CA ILE A 106 9.28 -10.39 -18.27
C ILE A 106 8.80 -8.96 -18.51
N PHE A 107 8.60 -8.20 -17.44
CA PHE A 107 8.31 -6.77 -17.49
C PHE A 107 8.70 -6.08 -16.18
N VAL A 108 8.85 -4.76 -16.27
CA VAL A 108 9.01 -3.87 -15.12
C VAL A 108 7.81 -2.91 -15.12
N GLU A 109 7.16 -2.79 -13.98
CA GLU A 109 5.98 -1.96 -13.76
C GLU A 109 6.34 -0.77 -12.88
N ASN A 110 5.90 0.43 -13.28
CA ASN A 110 5.92 1.62 -12.44
C ASN A 110 4.72 1.57 -11.48
N MET A 111 4.96 1.33 -10.20
CA MET A 111 3.88 1.17 -9.22
C MET A 111 3.23 2.51 -8.86
N ASP A 112 3.93 3.64 -9.01
CA ASP A 112 3.35 4.96 -8.75
C ASP A 112 2.16 5.26 -9.67
N GLU A 113 2.14 4.68 -10.88
CA GLU A 113 1.03 4.85 -11.84
C GLU A 113 -0.27 4.17 -11.38
N SER A 114 -0.19 3.17 -10.49
CA SER A 114 -1.36 2.49 -9.92
C SER A 114 -1.84 3.10 -8.60
N GLN A 115 -1.11 4.07 -8.05
CA GLN A 115 -1.47 4.73 -6.80
C GLN A 115 -2.70 5.62 -6.99
N LEU A 116 -3.67 5.54 -6.06
CA LEU A 116 -4.81 6.44 -6.05
C LEU A 116 -4.37 7.87 -5.71
N THR A 117 -4.84 8.83 -6.51
CA THR A 117 -4.72 10.25 -6.21
C THR A 117 -5.61 10.66 -5.03
N ASP A 118 -5.33 11.82 -4.43
CA ASP A 118 -6.17 12.40 -3.36
C ASP A 118 -7.63 12.56 -3.78
N GLU A 119 -7.89 12.93 -5.03
CA GLU A 119 -9.25 13.05 -5.58
C GLU A 119 -9.95 11.70 -5.68
N GLN A 120 -9.24 10.66 -6.13
CA GLN A 120 -9.78 9.30 -6.18
C GLN A 120 -10.05 8.76 -4.78
N MET A 121 -9.12 8.93 -3.83
CA MET A 121 -9.32 8.55 -2.43
C MET A 121 -10.53 9.27 -1.82
N ALA A 122 -10.67 10.58 -2.04
CA ALA A 122 -11.81 11.36 -1.55
C ALA A 122 -13.15 10.87 -2.13
N SER A 123 -13.16 10.30 -3.34
CA SER A 123 -14.38 9.77 -3.98
C SER A 123 -14.96 8.54 -3.27
N TYR A 124 -14.16 7.85 -2.46
CA TYR A 124 -14.59 6.73 -1.64
C TYR A 124 -15.22 7.17 -0.30
N VAL A 125 -15.05 8.42 0.12
CA VAL A 125 -15.69 8.91 1.36
C VAL A 125 -17.21 8.91 1.20
N GLY A 126 -17.91 8.35 2.19
CA GLY A 126 -19.35 8.14 2.16
C GLY A 126 -19.81 6.90 1.38
N LYS A 127 -18.88 6.11 0.82
CA LYS A 127 -19.19 4.79 0.24
C LYS A 127 -19.30 3.73 1.33
N SER A 128 -19.93 2.61 1.01
CA SER A 128 -19.99 1.45 1.91
C SER A 128 -18.73 0.59 1.82
N GLY A 129 -18.46 -0.24 2.82
CA GLY A 129 -17.43 -1.28 2.73
C GLY A 129 -17.70 -2.24 1.57
N LYS A 130 -18.98 -2.51 1.26
CA LYS A 130 -19.36 -3.26 0.08
C LYS A 130 -18.94 -2.60 -1.23
N ASP A 131 -19.12 -1.28 -1.36
CA ASP A 131 -18.69 -0.54 -2.55
C ASP A 131 -17.17 -0.61 -2.74
N LEU A 132 -16.40 -0.60 -1.64
CA LEU A 132 -14.95 -0.82 -1.68
C LEU A 132 -14.61 -2.24 -2.16
N ALA A 133 -15.22 -3.27 -1.55
CA ALA A 133 -14.96 -4.66 -1.91
C ALA A 133 -15.29 -4.95 -3.39
N ASP A 134 -16.45 -4.45 -3.87
CA ASP A 134 -16.88 -4.55 -5.26
C ASP A 134 -15.94 -3.80 -6.23
N ALA A 135 -15.26 -2.76 -5.75
CA ALA A 135 -14.24 -2.05 -6.52
C ALA A 135 -12.85 -2.72 -6.51
N GLY A 136 -12.68 -3.82 -5.76
CA GLY A 136 -11.43 -4.58 -5.70
C GLY A 136 -10.59 -4.33 -4.44
N TRP A 137 -11.08 -3.58 -3.46
CA TRP A 137 -10.36 -3.39 -2.19
C TRP A 137 -10.36 -4.67 -1.37
N ARG A 138 -9.28 -4.90 -0.60
CA ARG A 138 -9.17 -6.05 0.31
C ARG A 138 -8.73 -5.65 1.71
N VAL A 139 -9.26 -6.30 2.74
CA VAL A 139 -8.82 -6.10 4.13
C VAL A 139 -7.47 -6.79 4.34
N TYR A 140 -6.49 -6.04 4.84
CA TYR A 140 -5.16 -6.55 5.15
C TYR A 140 -4.95 -6.73 6.66
N SER A 141 -5.32 -5.70 7.44
CA SER A 141 -5.30 -5.76 8.91
C SER A 141 -6.26 -4.75 9.51
N TYR A 142 -6.53 -4.86 10.80
CA TYR A 142 -7.37 -3.92 11.54
C TYR A 142 -6.79 -3.60 12.91
N SER A 143 -7.15 -2.43 13.44
CA SER A 143 -6.82 -2.04 14.82
C SER A 143 -7.99 -2.36 15.73
N GLU A 144 -7.79 -3.23 16.72
CA GLU A 144 -8.82 -3.53 17.73
C GLU A 144 -9.30 -2.25 18.43
N GLY A 145 -10.63 -2.05 18.45
CA GLY A 145 -11.28 -0.96 19.18
C GLY A 145 -11.43 0.35 18.41
N ASP A 146 -10.78 0.49 17.25
CA ASP A 146 -10.95 1.62 16.34
C ASP A 146 -11.54 1.11 15.01
N MET A 147 -12.44 1.89 14.38
CA MET A 147 -12.99 1.55 13.06
C MET A 147 -11.97 1.83 11.94
N ILE A 148 -10.72 1.40 12.12
CA ILE A 148 -9.59 1.72 11.25
C ILE A 148 -9.00 0.40 10.73
N PHE A 149 -9.01 0.28 9.41
CA PHE A 149 -8.56 -0.88 8.66
C PHE A 149 -7.42 -0.48 7.75
N ASP A 150 -6.38 -1.30 7.67
CA ASP A 150 -5.44 -1.22 6.57
C ASP A 150 -5.99 -2.11 5.46
N MET A 151 -6.27 -1.50 4.30
CA MET A 151 -6.85 -2.15 3.15
C MET A 151 -5.93 -1.99 1.95
N SER A 152 -5.82 -3.04 1.12
CA SER A 152 -5.10 -2.96 -0.14
C SER A 152 -6.02 -2.60 -1.30
N TYR A 153 -5.45 -1.88 -2.27
CA TYR A 153 -6.01 -1.66 -3.60
C TYR A 153 -4.88 -1.83 -4.61
N GLY A 154 -4.87 -2.96 -5.31
CA GLY A 154 -3.68 -3.43 -6.02
C GLY A 154 -2.50 -3.65 -5.06
N VAL A 155 -1.31 -3.17 -5.42
CA VAL A 155 -0.08 -3.28 -4.60
C VAL A 155 0.02 -2.25 -3.47
N HIS A 156 -0.94 -1.32 -3.38
CA HIS A 156 -0.90 -0.20 -2.46
C HIS A 156 -1.77 -0.46 -1.23
N VAL A 157 -1.31 -0.01 -0.07
CA VAL A 157 -2.03 -0.09 1.21
C VAL A 157 -2.48 1.30 1.63
N TYR A 158 -3.72 1.35 2.11
CA TYR A 158 -4.35 2.56 2.60
C TYR A 158 -4.98 2.28 3.96
N LYS A 159 -4.96 3.29 4.80
CA LYS A 159 -5.76 3.35 6.02
C LYS A 159 -7.16 3.81 5.66
N VAL A 160 -8.16 2.98 5.93
CA VAL A 160 -9.58 3.26 5.73
C VAL A 160 -10.25 3.32 7.10
N GLU A 161 -10.77 4.49 7.46
CA GLU A 161 -11.58 4.66 8.64
C GLU A 161 -13.06 4.57 8.26
N PHE A 162 -13.84 3.82 9.03
CA PHE A 162 -15.28 3.69 8.86
C PHE A 162 -16.05 4.38 10.00
N ASP A 163 -17.27 4.83 9.71
CA ASP A 163 -18.22 5.28 10.71
C ASP A 163 -18.83 4.08 11.45
N GLY A 164 -18.91 4.17 12.78
CA GLY A 164 -19.61 3.20 13.62
C GLY A 164 -18.77 2.68 14.77
N VAL A 165 -19.14 1.50 15.26
CA VAL A 165 -18.40 0.74 16.26
C VAL A 165 -18.46 -0.72 15.83
N PHE A 166 -17.29 -1.34 15.70
CA PHE A 166 -17.20 -2.73 15.31
C PHE A 166 -17.66 -3.60 16.49
N PRO A 167 -18.56 -4.57 16.27
CA PRO A 167 -18.96 -5.46 17.35
C PRO A 167 -17.74 -6.23 17.86
N ALA A 168 -17.45 -6.13 19.15
CA ALA A 168 -16.38 -6.90 19.77
C ALA A 168 -16.72 -8.39 19.67
N GLY A 169 -15.84 -9.21 19.08
CA GLY A 169 -16.06 -10.66 19.10
C GLY A 169 -15.26 -11.50 18.12
N ASP A 170 -14.82 -10.94 16.99
CA ASP A 170 -14.21 -11.75 15.93
C ASP A 170 -12.70 -11.54 15.80
N GLU A 171 -11.95 -12.65 15.79
CA GLU A 171 -10.49 -12.66 15.65
C GLU A 171 -10.03 -12.46 14.20
N PHE A 172 -10.96 -12.58 13.24
CA PHE A 172 -10.72 -12.37 11.81
C PHE A 172 -11.81 -11.48 11.26
N ILE A 173 -11.42 -10.37 10.62
CA ILE A 173 -12.33 -9.45 9.97
C ILE A 173 -12.02 -9.46 8.47
N ASP A 174 -13.05 -9.63 7.65
CA ASP A 174 -12.96 -9.56 6.19
C ASP A 174 -13.87 -8.48 5.58
N GLU A 175 -13.98 -8.44 4.25
CA GLU A 175 -14.78 -7.45 3.54
C GLU A 175 -16.29 -7.58 3.81
N GLU A 176 -16.79 -8.78 4.09
CA GLU A 176 -18.21 -9.00 4.39
C GLU A 176 -18.59 -8.39 5.73
N ASP A 177 -17.70 -8.47 6.70
CA ASP A 177 -17.89 -7.92 8.05
C ASP A 177 -17.97 -6.39 8.05
N ILE A 178 -17.28 -5.73 7.11
CA ILE A 178 -17.28 -4.28 6.97
C ILE A 178 -18.29 -3.75 5.95
N ALA A 179 -19.03 -4.64 5.29
CA ALA A 179 -19.83 -4.33 4.11
C ALA A 179 -20.81 -3.16 4.32
N ASP A 180 -21.45 -3.10 5.49
CA ASP A 180 -22.49 -2.13 5.82
C ASP A 180 -21.95 -0.83 6.43
N PHE A 181 -20.67 -0.77 6.82
CA PHE A 181 -20.10 0.47 7.36
C PHE A 181 -19.80 1.48 6.27
N THR A 182 -19.87 2.76 6.62
CA THR A 182 -19.62 3.88 5.70
C THR A 182 -18.21 4.39 5.87
N VAL A 183 -17.48 4.61 4.78
CA VAL A 183 -16.13 5.17 4.78
C VAL A 183 -16.15 6.62 5.23
N LYS A 184 -15.38 6.91 6.28
CA LYS A 184 -15.16 8.24 6.84
C LYS A 184 -13.90 8.90 6.27
N SER A 185 -12.81 8.14 6.14
CA SER A 185 -11.56 8.65 5.56
C SER A 185 -10.73 7.55 4.89
N VAL A 186 -9.90 7.95 3.93
CA VAL A 186 -8.93 7.09 3.24
C VAL A 186 -7.59 7.83 3.22
N THR A 187 -6.50 7.17 3.63
CA THR A 187 -5.14 7.74 3.63
C THR A 187 -4.14 6.73 3.11
N TYR A 188 -3.31 7.12 2.14
CA TYR A 188 -2.24 6.27 1.62
C TYR A 188 -1.17 5.98 2.69
N LEU A 189 -0.77 4.70 2.83
CA LEU A 189 0.27 4.27 3.76
C LEU A 189 1.56 3.86 3.07
N GLY A 190 1.48 3.31 1.85
CA GLY A 190 2.65 2.85 1.11
C GLY A 190 2.35 1.61 0.26
N ILE A 191 3.41 0.92 -0.14
CA ILE A 191 3.33 -0.36 -0.85
C ILE A 191 3.17 -1.49 0.16
N GLY A 192 2.24 -2.40 -0.11
CA GLY A 192 2.00 -3.61 0.68
C GLY A 192 2.57 -4.84 0.02
N GLU A 193 1.71 -5.83 -0.26
CA GLU A 193 2.10 -7.02 -1.00
C GLU A 193 2.40 -6.70 -2.46
N VAL A 194 3.62 -7.01 -2.87
CA VAL A 194 4.07 -6.80 -4.25
C VAL A 194 3.83 -8.02 -5.14
N ASN A 195 3.06 -9.00 -4.64
CA ASN A 195 2.72 -10.20 -5.38
C ASN A 195 1.99 -9.86 -6.69
N TYR A 196 2.35 -10.55 -7.77
CA TYR A 196 1.67 -10.42 -9.06
C TYR A 196 0.67 -11.55 -9.24
N GLY A 197 -0.49 -11.23 -9.84
CA GLY A 197 -1.51 -12.21 -10.20
C GLY A 197 -2.74 -12.28 -9.29
N ASP A 198 -2.90 -11.33 -8.36
CA ASP A 198 -4.10 -11.25 -7.51
C ASP A 198 -5.31 -10.56 -8.19
N ASP A 199 -5.09 -9.90 -9.33
CA ASP A 199 -6.09 -9.08 -10.01
C ASP A 199 -6.38 -9.54 -11.46
N VAL A 200 -6.69 -10.83 -11.65
CA VAL A 200 -7.53 -11.25 -12.78
C VAL A 200 -8.68 -12.10 -12.26
N ILE A 201 -9.73 -11.43 -11.80
CA ILE A 201 -11.10 -11.98 -11.76
C ILE A 201 -11.95 -11.17 -12.75
#